data_AF-A0A1J6W181-F1
#
_entry.id   AF-A0A1J6W181-F1
#
_cell.length_a   1.000
_cell.length_b   1.000
_cell.length_c   1.000
_cell.angle_alpha   90.00
_cell.angle_beta   90.00
_cell.angle_gamma   90.00
#
_symmetry.space_group_name_H-M   'P 1'
#
loop_
_entity.id
_entity.type
_entity.pdbx_description
1 polymer ?
#
loop_
_entity_poly.entity_id
_entity_poly.type
_entity_poly.pdbx_seq_one_letter_code
_entity_poly.pdbx_strand_id
1 'polypeptide(L)'
;MFYEKIVPIKLRDFLKNPSHETLKDLLLLNTGETDYVDFKSDWIEVSKLAKHVLAISNSGGGCIIIGVMQYDDGSLKLKGLSEEEFLDKADVDNKLQHLLPKYLRYRTEDFIFTGNIHPFLNMKRFQVLIIDYDPRYVPYTSIVTRGELRYGAIYVRQGTKTIEATNDKLVDVILRKVQSGGSDSEERSLQEHLEHLKILQYEYDQSEDEKYKNYLNQLIGRKMKRIENFLDLDSADNFPP
;
A
#
# COMPACT_ATOMS: atom_id res chain seq x y z
N MET A 1 3.67 -4.74 3.30
CA MET A 1 5.06 -4.30 3.54
C MET A 1 5.23 -3.01 2.77
N PHE A 2 5.32 -1.86 3.47
CA PHE A 2 5.40 -0.54 2.83
C PHE A 2 6.72 -0.39 2.07
N TYR A 3 6.70 0.33 0.96
CA TYR A 3 7.91 0.59 0.18
C TYR A 3 8.96 1.28 1.08
N GLU A 4 10.17 0.71 1.15
CA GLU A 4 11.25 1.18 2.03
C GLU A 4 11.74 2.61 1.72
N LYS A 5 11.26 3.21 0.61
CA LYS A 5 11.59 4.57 0.18
C LYS A 5 10.46 5.59 0.38
N ILE A 6 9.63 5.46 1.42
CA ILE A 6 8.72 6.56 1.80
C ILE A 6 9.55 7.66 2.48
N VAL A 7 9.73 8.79 1.79
CA VAL A 7 10.70 9.85 2.15
C VAL A 7 10.14 10.98 3.05
N PRO A 8 8.92 10.84 3.60
CA PRO A 8 8.76 11.36 4.97
C PRO A 8 8.74 10.22 5.98
N ILE A 9 9.73 10.19 6.88
CA ILE A 9 9.78 9.23 8.01
C ILE A 9 8.48 9.29 8.81
N LYS A 10 7.96 10.50 9.07
CA LYS A 10 6.69 10.71 9.79
C LYS A 10 5.48 10.14 9.05
N LEU A 11 5.48 10.16 7.73
CA LEU A 11 4.44 9.50 6.94
C LEU A 11 4.51 7.99 7.10
N ARG A 12 5.70 7.42 7.00
CA ARG A 12 5.90 5.98 7.22
C ARG A 12 5.45 5.57 8.63
N ASP A 13 5.77 6.35 9.65
CA ASP A 13 5.39 6.08 11.03
C ASP A 13 3.86 6.14 11.20
N PHE A 14 3.21 7.15 10.60
CA PHE A 14 1.75 7.25 10.55
C PHE A 14 1.09 6.07 9.82
N LEU A 15 1.59 5.67 8.64
CA LEU A 15 1.02 4.56 7.88
C LEU A 15 1.18 3.21 8.59
N LYS A 16 2.26 3.03 9.36
CA LYS A 16 2.48 1.83 10.19
C LYS A 16 1.59 1.80 11.42
N ASN A 17 1.42 2.94 12.10
CA ASN A 17 0.63 3.05 13.31
C ASN A 17 -0.23 4.33 13.27
N PRO A 18 -1.40 4.29 12.60
CA PRO A 18 -2.27 5.46 12.47
C PRO A 18 -2.90 5.80 13.82
N SER A 19 -2.52 6.95 14.39
CA SER A 19 -3.04 7.45 15.67
C SER A 19 -3.12 8.97 15.63
N HIS A 20 -3.86 9.57 16.59
CA HIS A 20 -3.94 11.03 16.71
C HIS A 20 -2.56 11.69 16.87
N GLU A 21 -1.64 11.02 17.55
CA GLU A 21 -0.28 11.52 17.74
C GLU A 21 0.54 11.47 16.46
N THR A 22 0.51 10.34 15.74
CA THR A 22 1.26 10.21 14.48
C THR A 22 0.68 11.08 13.38
N LEU A 23 -0.65 11.30 13.36
CA LEU A 23 -1.29 12.25 12.44
C LEU A 23 -0.92 13.70 12.80
N LYS A 24 -0.96 14.08 14.08
CA LYS A 24 -0.53 15.41 14.54
C LYS A 24 0.91 15.69 14.08
N ASP A 25 1.81 14.75 14.33
CA ASP A 25 3.21 14.88 13.91
C ASP A 25 3.34 15.00 12.40
N LEU A 26 2.58 14.21 11.63
CA LEU A 26 2.54 14.30 10.18
C LEU A 26 2.04 15.67 9.70
N LEU A 27 0.99 16.21 10.30
CA LEU A 27 0.41 17.50 9.88
C LEU A 27 1.29 18.70 10.25
N LEU A 28 2.02 18.63 11.38
CA LEU A 28 2.83 19.75 11.87
C LEU A 28 4.27 19.76 11.34
N LEU A 29 4.82 18.60 10.96
CA LEU A 29 6.23 18.47 10.57
C LEU A 29 6.43 18.20 9.07
N ASN A 30 5.37 17.90 8.31
CA ASN A 30 5.50 17.58 6.90
C ASN A 30 5.60 18.86 6.04
N THR A 31 6.40 18.78 4.98
CA THR A 31 6.78 19.89 4.09
C THR A 31 5.87 20.02 2.86
N GLY A 32 4.69 19.38 2.84
CA GLY A 32 3.71 19.46 1.75
C GLY A 32 3.28 18.11 1.17
N GLU A 33 2.51 18.16 0.08
CA GLU A 33 2.11 17.00 -0.72
C GLU A 33 3.31 16.31 -1.38
N THR A 34 3.20 14.99 -1.51
CA THR A 34 4.21 14.15 -2.17
C THR A 34 3.52 13.13 -3.08
N ASP A 35 4.28 12.22 -3.68
CA ASP A 35 3.72 11.09 -4.41
C ASP A 35 2.87 10.15 -3.52
N TYR A 36 3.04 10.24 -2.19
CA TYR A 36 2.45 9.32 -1.21
C TYR A 36 1.42 9.99 -0.28
N VAL A 37 1.34 11.32 -0.28
CA VAL A 37 0.40 12.10 0.53
C VAL A 37 -0.26 13.13 -0.34
N ASP A 38 -1.58 13.11 -0.32
CA ASP A 38 -2.42 14.09 -0.98
C ASP A 38 -3.29 14.80 0.07
N PHE A 39 -3.35 16.13 0.02
CA PHE A 39 -4.17 16.93 0.92
C PHE A 39 -5.40 17.42 0.17
N LYS A 40 -6.55 17.35 0.83
CA LYS A 40 -7.81 17.87 0.30
C LYS A 40 -8.50 18.65 1.39
N SER A 41 -8.97 19.86 1.06
CA SER A 41 -9.76 20.65 2.01
C SER A 41 -11.03 19.92 2.39
N ASP A 42 -11.69 19.34 1.40
CA ASP A 42 -13.02 18.74 1.46
C ASP A 42 -13.08 17.46 0.61
N TRP A 43 -14.10 16.64 0.85
CA TRP A 43 -14.35 15.47 0.00
C TRP A 43 -14.60 15.89 -1.45
N ILE A 44 -13.88 15.23 -2.36
CA ILE A 44 -14.00 15.47 -3.80
C ILE A 44 -14.95 14.46 -4.44
N GLU A 45 -15.28 14.71 -5.70
CA GLU A 45 -16.08 13.80 -6.51
C GLU A 45 -15.45 12.39 -6.54
N VAL A 46 -16.31 11.36 -6.41
CA VAL A 46 -15.88 9.98 -6.14
C VAL A 46 -15.00 9.44 -7.27
N SER A 47 -15.27 9.78 -8.54
CA SER A 47 -14.42 9.33 -9.66
C SER A 47 -13.01 9.92 -9.59
N LYS A 48 -12.88 11.20 -9.19
CA LYS A 48 -11.57 11.84 -8.95
C LYS A 48 -10.84 11.19 -7.77
N LEU A 49 -11.57 10.93 -6.69
CA LEU A 49 -11.00 10.25 -5.52
C LEU A 49 -10.47 8.86 -5.89
N ALA A 50 -11.25 8.06 -6.61
CA ALA A 50 -10.84 6.74 -7.08
C ALA A 50 -9.60 6.82 -8.00
N LYS A 51 -9.51 7.85 -8.85
CA LYS A 51 -8.33 8.10 -9.69
C LYS A 51 -7.08 8.39 -8.85
N HIS A 52 -7.18 9.19 -7.79
CA HIS A 52 -6.08 9.40 -6.85
C HIS A 52 -5.69 8.14 -6.09
N VAL A 53 -6.67 7.33 -5.66
CA VAL A 53 -6.41 6.04 -4.98
C VAL A 53 -5.62 5.08 -5.89
N LEU A 54 -6.02 4.95 -7.16
CA LEU A 54 -5.29 4.15 -8.16
C LEU A 54 -3.86 4.68 -8.37
N ALA A 55 -3.71 6.01 -8.42
CA ALA A 55 -2.40 6.62 -8.62
C ALA A 55 -1.44 6.38 -7.45
N ILE A 56 -1.91 6.56 -6.21
CA ILE A 56 -1.12 6.37 -4.99
C ILE A 56 -0.77 4.89 -4.81
N SER A 57 -1.73 3.97 -5.01
CA SER A 57 -1.49 2.52 -4.91
C SER A 57 -0.43 2.03 -5.91
N ASN A 58 -0.42 2.55 -7.14
CA ASN A 58 0.62 2.25 -8.14
C ASN A 58 1.97 2.92 -7.88
N SER A 59 2.01 3.96 -7.05
CA SER A 59 3.23 4.73 -6.79
C SER A 59 3.99 4.24 -5.56
N GLY A 60 3.33 3.52 -4.65
CA GLY A 60 3.97 2.98 -3.43
C GLY A 60 3.06 2.91 -2.21
N GLY A 61 1.75 3.15 -2.38
CA GLY A 61 0.79 3.33 -1.30
C GLY A 61 0.94 4.68 -0.63
N GLY A 62 0.14 4.95 0.40
CA GLY A 62 0.13 6.26 1.03
C GLY A 62 -1.19 6.59 1.70
N CYS A 63 -1.50 7.87 1.78
CA CYS A 63 -2.80 8.32 2.26
C CYS A 63 -3.29 9.60 1.58
N ILE A 64 -4.60 9.80 1.62
CA ILE A 64 -5.27 11.05 1.29
C ILE A 64 -5.85 11.60 2.59
N ILE A 65 -5.50 12.83 2.94
CA ILE A 65 -5.96 13.47 4.18
C ILE A 65 -6.97 14.57 3.83
N ILE A 66 -8.19 14.40 4.32
CA ILE A 66 -9.32 15.32 4.10
C ILE A 66 -9.44 16.25 5.31
N GLY A 67 -9.69 17.54 5.06
CA GLY A 67 -9.70 18.62 6.06
C GLY A 67 -8.42 19.46 6.07
N VAL A 68 -7.54 19.30 5.08
CA VAL A 68 -6.26 20.04 4.99
C VAL A 68 -6.20 20.78 3.67
N MET A 69 -6.03 22.10 3.74
CA MET A 69 -5.83 22.95 2.58
C MET A 69 -4.34 23.21 2.40
N GLN A 70 -3.81 22.99 1.20
CA GLN A 70 -2.47 23.40 0.82
C GLN A 70 -2.57 24.68 -0.03
N TYR A 71 -1.78 25.69 0.30
CA TYR A 71 -1.65 26.92 -0.47
C TYR A 71 -0.56 26.80 -1.55
N ASP A 72 -0.58 27.71 -2.53
CA ASP A 72 0.37 27.73 -3.64
C ASP A 72 1.83 27.94 -3.18
N ASP A 73 2.03 28.54 -2.01
CA ASP A 73 3.34 28.70 -1.36
C ASP A 73 3.83 27.41 -0.65
N GLY A 74 3.05 26.33 -0.72
CA GLY A 74 3.32 25.05 -0.08
C GLY A 74 2.90 24.97 1.39
N SER A 75 2.45 26.08 2.00
CA SER A 75 2.01 26.09 3.39
C SER A 75 0.68 25.35 3.58
N LEU A 76 0.52 24.74 4.76
CA LEU A 76 -0.65 23.95 5.11
C LEU A 76 -1.56 24.71 6.07
N LYS A 77 -2.85 24.79 5.73
CA LYS A 77 -3.91 25.20 6.64
C LYS A 77 -4.77 24.02 7.01
N LEU A 78 -4.72 23.68 8.29
CA LEU A 78 -5.56 22.66 8.89
C LEU A 78 -6.98 23.22 9.01
N LYS A 79 -7.86 23.02 8.01
CA LYS A 79 -9.24 23.51 8.04
C LYS A 79 -10.08 22.69 9.04
N GLY A 80 -9.91 21.37 8.99
CA GLY A 80 -10.84 20.41 9.59
C GLY A 80 -12.13 20.29 8.77
N LEU A 81 -12.91 19.25 9.06
CA LEU A 81 -14.23 19.01 8.49
C LEU A 81 -15.31 19.41 9.50
N SER A 82 -16.38 20.02 8.99
CA SER A 82 -17.63 20.22 9.72
C SER A 82 -18.42 18.90 9.84
N GLU A 83 -19.49 18.89 10.66
CA GLU A 83 -20.38 17.72 10.81
C GLU A 83 -20.97 17.28 9.47
N GLU A 84 -21.34 18.23 8.60
CA GLU A 84 -21.98 17.95 7.31
C GLU A 84 -20.99 17.43 6.26
N GLU A 85 -19.72 17.84 6.36
CA GLU A 85 -18.63 17.38 5.49
C GLU A 85 -18.06 16.03 5.95
N PHE A 86 -18.39 15.58 7.17
CA PHE A 86 -17.90 14.33 7.72
C PHE A 86 -18.72 13.15 7.20
N LEU A 87 -18.09 12.28 6.41
CA LEU A 87 -18.78 11.15 5.78
C LEU A 87 -18.69 9.89 6.63
N ASP A 88 -19.73 9.06 6.59
CA ASP A 88 -19.66 7.73 7.17
C ASP A 88 -18.67 6.84 6.39
N LYS A 89 -17.86 6.05 7.11
CA LYS A 89 -16.83 5.20 6.50
C LYS A 89 -17.44 4.17 5.55
N ALA A 90 -18.58 3.57 5.90
CA ALA A 90 -19.24 2.59 5.05
C ALA A 90 -19.77 3.24 3.77
N ASP A 91 -20.24 4.49 3.84
CA ASP A 91 -20.66 5.23 2.64
C ASP A 91 -19.49 5.52 1.70
N VAL A 92 -18.32 5.89 2.24
CA VAL A 92 -17.10 6.08 1.44
C VAL A 92 -16.69 4.77 0.77
N ASP A 93 -16.65 3.68 1.53
CA ASP A 93 -16.26 2.36 1.03
C ASP A 93 -17.24 1.86 -0.05
N ASN A 94 -18.55 2.00 0.18
CA ASN A 94 -19.58 1.62 -0.78
C ASN A 94 -19.49 2.42 -2.09
N LYS A 95 -19.12 3.71 -2.02
CA LYS A 95 -18.94 4.55 -3.22
C LYS A 95 -17.68 4.15 -4.00
N LEU A 96 -16.59 3.81 -3.30
CA LEU A 96 -15.30 3.49 -3.92
C LEU A 96 -15.18 2.05 -4.42
N GLN A 97 -15.78 1.06 -3.74
CA GLN A 97 -15.61 -0.37 -4.05
C GLN A 97 -16.02 -0.73 -5.48
N HIS A 98 -16.98 0.01 -6.06
CA HIS A 98 -17.47 -0.23 -7.42
C HIS A 98 -16.57 0.39 -8.51
N LEU A 99 -15.62 1.24 -8.13
CA LEU A 99 -14.72 1.92 -9.05
C LEU A 99 -13.29 1.37 -9.01
N LEU A 100 -12.96 0.60 -7.96
CA LEU A 100 -11.62 0.12 -7.67
C LEU A 100 -11.49 -1.41 -7.82
N PRO A 101 -10.32 -1.93 -8.20
CA PRO A 101 -10.08 -3.37 -8.24
C PRO A 101 -10.26 -4.03 -6.87
N LYS A 102 -10.85 -5.23 -6.83
CA LYS A 102 -11.15 -5.97 -5.58
C LYS A 102 -9.93 -6.26 -4.70
N TYR A 103 -8.75 -6.36 -5.29
CA TYR A 103 -7.50 -6.67 -4.61
C TYR A 103 -6.74 -5.41 -4.14
N LEU A 104 -7.27 -4.21 -4.41
CA LEU A 104 -6.75 -2.96 -3.86
C LEU A 104 -7.29 -2.79 -2.45
N ARG A 105 -6.39 -2.74 -1.46
CA ARG A 105 -6.76 -2.55 -0.05
C ARG A 105 -6.64 -1.09 0.34
N TYR A 106 -7.71 -0.55 0.90
CA TYR A 106 -7.78 0.78 1.46
C TYR A 106 -8.69 0.76 2.69
N ARG A 107 -8.56 1.77 3.54
CA ARG A 107 -9.46 1.97 4.69
C ARG A 107 -9.57 3.45 5.04
N THR A 108 -10.74 3.85 5.52
CA THR A 108 -10.99 5.21 6.00
C THR A 108 -10.83 5.25 7.52
N GLU A 109 -10.02 6.17 8.02
CA GLU A 109 -9.80 6.41 9.44
C GLU A 109 -10.21 7.81 9.87
N ASP A 110 -10.82 7.90 11.04
CA ASP A 110 -11.41 9.12 11.57
C ASP A 110 -10.58 9.65 12.72
N PHE A 111 -10.21 10.93 12.64
CA PHE A 111 -9.39 11.60 13.65
C PHE A 111 -10.10 12.85 14.16
N ILE A 112 -10.71 12.70 15.33
CA ILE A 112 -11.41 13.78 16.04
C ILE A 112 -10.51 14.30 17.16
N PHE A 113 -10.09 15.55 17.08
CA PHE A 113 -9.27 16.22 18.09
C PHE A 113 -10.15 17.05 19.02
N THR A 114 -10.53 16.49 20.17
CA THR A 114 -11.41 17.14 21.16
C THR A 114 -10.67 17.87 22.30
N GLY A 115 -9.34 17.81 22.32
CA GLY A 115 -8.52 18.35 23.40
C GLY A 115 -7.55 19.47 22.98
N ASN A 116 -7.01 20.18 23.97
CA ASN A 116 -5.96 21.21 23.84
C ASN A 116 -4.57 20.62 23.48
N ILE A 117 -4.52 19.69 22.53
CA ILE A 117 -3.27 19.04 22.09
C ILE A 117 -2.39 20.02 21.32
N HIS A 118 -2.99 20.81 20.43
CA HIS A 118 -2.32 21.89 19.71
C HIS A 118 -3.34 22.96 19.29
N PRO A 119 -3.02 24.27 19.37
CA PRO A 119 -3.95 25.33 18.99
C PRO A 119 -4.55 25.18 17.59
N PHE A 120 -3.76 24.70 16.62
CA PHE A 120 -4.23 24.51 15.24
C PHE A 120 -5.11 23.28 15.00
N LEU A 121 -5.14 22.32 15.94
CA LEU A 121 -5.89 21.06 15.82
C LEU A 121 -7.10 21.01 16.76
N ASN A 122 -7.20 21.92 17.71
CA ASN A 122 -8.26 21.89 18.71
C ASN A 122 -9.65 21.97 18.05
N MET A 123 -10.55 21.07 18.46
CA MET A 123 -11.91 20.93 17.97
C MET A 123 -12.02 20.62 16.47
N LYS A 124 -10.96 20.10 15.84
CA LYS A 124 -10.96 19.74 14.41
C LYS A 124 -11.11 18.25 14.18
N ARG A 125 -11.70 17.93 13.05
CA ARG A 125 -11.91 16.57 12.58
C ARG A 125 -11.27 16.39 11.23
N PHE A 126 -10.63 15.25 11.04
CA PHE A 126 -10.01 14.87 9.79
C PHE A 126 -10.42 13.45 9.47
N GLN A 127 -10.56 13.16 8.18
CA GLN A 127 -10.70 11.80 7.69
C GLN A 127 -9.50 11.48 6.83
N VAL A 128 -8.99 10.27 6.97
CA VAL A 128 -7.79 9.84 6.26
C VAL A 128 -8.08 8.54 5.54
N LEU A 129 -7.96 8.57 4.22
CA LEU A 129 -8.05 7.37 3.39
C LEU A 129 -6.64 6.78 3.28
N ILE A 130 -6.39 5.70 4.00
CA ILE A 130 -5.12 4.97 3.98
C ILE A 130 -5.16 3.93 2.86
N ILE A 131 -4.14 3.94 2.00
CA ILE A 131 -4.05 3.10 0.81
C ILE A 131 -2.84 2.21 0.96
N ASP A 132 -3.08 0.91 1.08
CA ASP A 132 -2.01 -0.06 1.29
C ASP A 132 -1.26 -0.30 -0.03
N TYR A 133 0.03 -0.62 0.10
CA TYR A 133 0.86 -1.02 -1.01
C TYR A 133 1.17 -2.51 -0.96
N ASP A 134 0.79 -3.21 -2.02
CA ASP A 134 1.21 -4.58 -2.28
C ASP A 134 1.83 -4.66 -3.68
N PRO A 135 3.17 -4.71 -3.79
CA PRO A 135 3.85 -4.69 -5.08
C PRO A 135 3.54 -5.93 -5.94
N ARG A 136 3.00 -7.01 -5.35
CA ARG A 136 2.58 -8.21 -6.08
C ARG A 136 1.42 -7.91 -7.02
N TYR A 137 0.44 -7.13 -6.56
CA TYR A 137 -0.79 -6.87 -7.30
C TYR A 137 -0.74 -5.64 -8.20
N VAL A 138 0.31 -4.83 -8.07
CA VAL A 138 0.60 -3.73 -8.97
C VAL A 138 0.98 -4.29 -10.37
N PRO A 139 0.65 -3.61 -11.48
CA PRO A 139 -0.16 -2.40 -11.59
C PRO A 139 -1.66 -2.64 -11.38
N TYR A 140 -2.28 -1.76 -10.60
CA TYR A 140 -3.73 -1.61 -10.52
C TYR A 140 -4.23 -0.81 -11.73
N THR A 141 -5.24 -1.35 -12.40
CA THR A 141 -5.91 -0.73 -13.54
C THR A 141 -7.29 -0.22 -13.13
N SER A 142 -7.79 0.81 -13.81
CA SER A 142 -9.17 1.21 -13.66
C SER A 142 -10.11 0.15 -14.26
N ILE A 143 -11.13 -0.24 -13.51
CA ILE A 143 -12.09 -1.28 -13.92
C ILE A 143 -13.38 -0.72 -14.54
N VAL A 144 -13.49 0.61 -14.66
CA VAL A 144 -14.69 1.30 -15.15
C VAL A 144 -14.31 2.52 -16.00
N THR A 145 -15.22 2.96 -16.86
CA THR A 145 -15.16 4.29 -17.50
C THR A 145 -16.23 5.17 -16.88
N ARG A 146 -15.83 6.13 -16.04
CA ARG A 146 -16.75 7.03 -15.35
C ARG A 146 -16.02 8.31 -14.92
N GLY A 147 -16.53 9.47 -15.33
CA GLY A 147 -15.93 10.76 -14.99
C GLY A 147 -14.49 10.85 -15.48
N GLU A 148 -13.53 11.01 -14.57
CA GLU A 148 -12.10 11.06 -14.92
C GLU A 148 -11.43 9.70 -15.10
N LEU A 149 -12.15 8.60 -14.86
CA LEU A 149 -11.66 7.23 -15.01
C LEU A 149 -11.89 6.70 -16.42
N ARG A 150 -10.86 6.07 -16.99
CA ARG A 150 -10.92 5.34 -18.26
C ARG A 150 -10.61 3.88 -18.01
N TYR A 151 -11.47 2.98 -18.49
CA TYR A 151 -11.28 1.54 -18.37
C TYR A 151 -9.88 1.10 -18.86
N GLY A 152 -9.21 0.26 -18.08
CA GLY A 152 -7.88 -0.27 -18.36
C GLY A 152 -6.72 0.72 -18.16
N ALA A 153 -6.99 2.01 -17.87
CA ALA A 153 -5.94 2.97 -17.63
C ALA A 153 -5.22 2.69 -16.30
N ILE A 154 -3.90 2.90 -16.31
CA ILE A 154 -3.05 2.85 -15.12
C ILE A 154 -2.72 4.30 -14.78
N TYR A 155 -3.00 4.69 -13.55
CA TYR A 155 -2.68 6.03 -13.05
C TYR A 155 -1.48 5.96 -12.11
N VAL A 156 -0.66 7.01 -12.10
CA VAL A 156 0.50 7.16 -11.22
C VAL A 156 0.57 8.59 -10.69
N ARG A 157 1.25 8.78 -9.55
CA ARG A 157 1.56 10.09 -9.01
C ARG A 157 2.85 10.62 -9.63
N GLN A 158 2.84 11.93 -9.89
CA GLN A 158 4.01 12.69 -10.30
C GLN A 158 3.99 14.03 -9.54
N GLY A 159 4.67 14.07 -8.40
CA GLY A 159 4.57 15.14 -7.43
C GLY A 159 3.15 15.25 -6.88
N THR A 160 2.52 16.40 -7.10
CA THR A 160 1.17 16.72 -6.63
C THR A 160 0.07 16.36 -7.64
N LYS A 161 0.44 15.78 -8.79
CA LYS A 161 -0.50 15.49 -9.88
C LYS A 161 -0.69 13.99 -10.07
N THR A 162 -1.91 13.62 -10.43
CA THR A 162 -2.25 12.29 -10.92
C THR A 162 -2.32 12.31 -12.44
N ILE A 163 -1.50 11.48 -13.08
CA ILE A 163 -1.45 11.33 -14.53
C ILE A 163 -1.69 9.87 -14.91
N GLU A 164 -2.07 9.66 -16.17
CA GLU A 164 -2.01 8.34 -16.77
C GLU A 164 -0.54 7.94 -16.95
N ALA A 165 -0.23 6.68 -16.67
CA ALA A 165 1.13 6.18 -16.71
C ALA A 165 1.67 6.21 -18.15
N THR A 166 2.78 6.91 -18.35
CA THR A 166 3.59 6.83 -19.57
C THR A 166 4.35 5.50 -19.62
N ASN A 167 4.91 5.16 -20.79
CA ASN A 167 5.70 3.94 -20.95
C ASN A 167 6.82 3.81 -19.89
N ASP A 168 7.56 4.89 -19.62
CA ASP A 168 8.63 4.86 -18.62
C ASP A 168 8.12 4.53 -17.22
N LYS A 169 7.00 5.14 -16.82
CA LYS A 169 6.37 4.88 -15.52
C LYS A 169 5.78 3.47 -15.44
N LEU A 170 5.24 2.95 -16.53
CA LEU A 170 4.79 1.57 -16.59
C LEU A 170 5.95 0.59 -16.42
N VAL A 171 7.08 0.84 -17.07
CA VAL A 171 8.28 0.02 -16.90
C VAL A 171 8.75 0.04 -15.46
N ASP A 172 8.83 1.20 -14.81
CA ASP A 172 9.18 1.32 -13.38
C ASP A 172 8.24 0.50 -12.48
N VAL A 173 6.95 0.55 -12.76
CA VAL A 173 5.91 -0.18 -12.02
C VAL A 173 6.07 -1.70 -12.21
N ILE A 174 6.31 -2.15 -13.45
CA ILE A 174 6.53 -3.56 -13.77
C ILE A 174 7.83 -4.08 -13.14
N LEU A 175 8.92 -3.32 -13.22
CA LEU A 175 10.20 -3.69 -12.61
C LEU A 175 10.06 -3.88 -11.10
N ARG A 176 9.28 -3.03 -10.42
CA ARG A 176 8.97 -3.18 -8.99
C ARG A 176 8.19 -4.46 -8.70
N LYS A 177 7.20 -4.79 -9.52
CA LYS A 177 6.47 -6.05 -9.43
C LYS A 177 7.42 -7.25 -9.53
N VAL A 178 8.28 -7.26 -10.55
CA VAL A 178 9.26 -8.34 -10.77
C VAL A 178 10.21 -8.47 -9.57
N GLN A 179 10.75 -7.36 -9.06
CA GLN A 179 11.62 -7.34 -7.89
C GLN A 179 10.94 -7.87 -6.62
N SER A 180 9.62 -7.64 -6.46
CA SER A 180 8.85 -8.17 -5.33
C SER A 180 8.49 -9.66 -5.45
N GLY A 181 8.96 -10.34 -6.50
CA GLY A 181 8.64 -11.74 -6.77
C GLY A 181 7.36 -11.95 -7.57
N GLY A 182 6.78 -10.89 -8.16
CA GLY A 182 5.51 -10.96 -8.88
C GLY A 182 4.29 -11.17 -7.97
N SER A 183 3.09 -10.87 -8.47
CA SER A 183 1.96 -11.76 -8.16
C SER A 183 2.32 -13.03 -8.91
N ASP A 184 2.73 -14.07 -8.20
CA ASP A 184 2.86 -15.40 -8.75
C ASP A 184 1.54 -15.74 -9.47
N SER A 185 1.45 -15.44 -10.77
CA SER A 185 0.45 -16.03 -11.66
C SER A 185 0.76 -17.51 -11.88
N GLU A 186 1.95 -17.94 -11.44
CA GLU A 186 2.26 -19.31 -11.05
C GLU A 186 2.29 -19.36 -9.51
N GLU A 187 1.12 -19.40 -8.85
CA GLU A 187 1.04 -20.12 -7.57
C GLU A 187 1.44 -21.56 -7.91
N ARG A 188 2.75 -21.83 -7.89
CA ARG A 188 3.29 -23.15 -8.19
C ARG A 188 2.62 -24.11 -7.25
N SER A 189 2.02 -25.15 -7.81
CA SER A 189 1.32 -26.13 -7.01
C SER A 189 2.26 -26.73 -5.94
N LEU A 190 1.70 -27.23 -4.84
CA LEU A 190 2.47 -28.00 -3.85
C LEU A 190 3.30 -29.10 -4.53
N GLN A 191 2.74 -29.72 -5.58
CA GLN A 191 3.41 -30.73 -6.38
C GLN A 191 4.70 -30.21 -7.01
N GLU A 192 4.68 -29.03 -7.66
CA GLU A 192 5.87 -28.41 -8.23
C GLU A 192 6.89 -28.04 -7.14
N HIS A 193 6.42 -27.59 -5.97
CA HIS A 193 7.31 -27.30 -4.85
C HIS A 193 8.05 -28.54 -4.35
N LEU A 194 7.36 -29.68 -4.25
CA LEU A 194 7.92 -30.97 -3.86
C LEU A 194 8.85 -31.53 -4.94
N GLU A 195 8.55 -31.32 -6.22
CA GLU A 195 9.40 -31.74 -7.33
C GLU A 195 10.74 -31.00 -7.34
N HIS A 196 10.72 -29.67 -7.16
CA HIS A 196 11.96 -28.90 -6.97
C HIS A 196 12.77 -29.38 -5.76
N LEU A 197 12.11 -29.75 -4.67
CA LEU A 197 12.80 -30.26 -3.48
C LEU A 197 13.48 -31.61 -3.76
N LYS A 198 12.83 -32.50 -4.51
CA LYS A 198 13.43 -33.76 -4.96
C LYS A 198 14.65 -33.54 -5.83
N ILE A 199 14.60 -32.61 -6.78
CA ILE A 199 15.74 -32.25 -7.64
C ILE A 199 16.90 -31.74 -6.80
N LEU A 200 16.63 -30.84 -5.84
CA LEU A 200 17.68 -30.31 -4.96
C LEU A 200 18.33 -31.40 -4.08
N GLN A 201 17.55 -32.35 -3.56
CA GLN A 201 18.09 -33.49 -2.81
C GLN A 201 18.91 -34.41 -3.70
N TYR A 202 18.43 -34.70 -4.91
CA TYR A 202 19.15 -35.51 -5.88
C TYR A 202 20.51 -34.90 -6.23
N GLU A 203 20.55 -33.59 -6.53
CA GLU A 203 21.80 -32.86 -6.80
C GLU A 203 22.74 -32.82 -5.59
N TYR A 204 22.19 -32.73 -4.38
CA TYR A 204 22.98 -32.79 -3.15
C TYR A 204 23.66 -34.15 -2.98
N ASP A 205 22.94 -35.24 -3.27
CA ASP A 205 23.44 -36.60 -3.17
C ASP A 205 24.48 -36.93 -4.25
N GLN A 206 24.34 -36.35 -5.45
CA GLN A 206 25.26 -36.56 -6.58
C GLN A 206 26.51 -35.68 -6.55
N SER A 207 26.47 -34.54 -5.85
CA SER A 207 27.64 -33.67 -5.74
C SER A 207 28.75 -34.33 -4.91
N GLU A 208 30.02 -34.04 -5.23
CA GLU A 208 31.18 -34.36 -4.38
C GLU A 208 31.86 -33.08 -3.84
N ASP A 209 31.46 -31.91 -4.33
CA ASP A 209 32.01 -30.62 -3.89
C ASP A 209 31.34 -30.18 -2.59
N GLU A 210 32.12 -30.16 -1.49
CA GLU A 210 31.71 -29.72 -0.16
C GLU A 210 31.16 -28.29 -0.10
N LYS A 211 31.71 -27.35 -0.89
CA LYS A 211 31.19 -25.98 -0.94
C LYS A 211 29.84 -25.94 -1.63
N TYR A 212 29.68 -26.71 -2.70
CA TYR A 212 28.41 -26.80 -3.43
C TYR A 212 27.35 -27.54 -2.60
N LYS A 213 27.72 -28.59 -1.86
CA LYS A 213 26.84 -29.28 -0.90
C LYS A 213 26.33 -28.35 0.18
N ASN A 214 27.21 -27.55 0.78
CA ASN A 214 26.81 -26.57 1.79
C ASN A 214 25.84 -25.53 1.22
N TYR A 215 26.03 -25.09 -0.02
CA TYR A 215 25.09 -24.21 -0.71
C TYR A 215 23.74 -24.88 -0.97
N LEU A 216 23.74 -26.13 -1.46
CA LEU A 216 22.52 -26.91 -1.70
C LEU A 216 21.75 -27.17 -0.40
N ASN A 217 22.43 -27.48 0.71
CA ASN A 217 21.80 -27.61 2.03
C ASN A 217 21.08 -26.33 2.47
N GLN A 218 21.70 -25.16 2.27
CA GLN A 218 21.05 -23.88 2.58
C GLN A 218 19.83 -23.62 1.70
N LEU A 219 19.90 -23.98 0.41
CA LEU A 219 18.78 -23.88 -0.52
C LEU A 219 17.63 -24.82 -0.16
N ILE A 220 17.93 -26.07 0.16
CA ILE A 220 16.98 -27.09 0.61
C ILE A 220 16.24 -26.57 1.85
N GLY A 221 16.96 -26.06 2.86
CA GLY A 221 16.36 -25.52 4.07
C GLY A 221 15.44 -24.32 3.81
N ARG A 222 15.82 -23.41 2.91
CA ARG A 222 14.95 -22.28 2.50
C ARG A 222 13.71 -22.75 1.74
N LYS A 223 13.84 -23.79 0.90
CA LYS A 223 12.73 -24.36 0.13
C LYS A 223 11.74 -25.09 1.04
N MET A 224 12.22 -25.84 2.02
CA MET A 224 11.39 -26.49 3.05
C MET A 224 10.56 -25.47 3.82
N LYS A 225 11.17 -24.38 4.33
CA LYS A 225 10.43 -23.30 5.00
C LYS A 225 9.36 -22.66 4.12
N ARG A 226 9.63 -22.48 2.83
CA ARG A 226 8.64 -21.96 1.88
C ARG A 226 7.46 -22.92 1.69
N ILE A 227 7.69 -24.23 1.79
CA ILE A 227 6.63 -25.26 1.74
C ILE A 227 5.85 -25.30 3.05
N GLU A 228 6.52 -25.20 4.20
CA GLU A 228 5.88 -25.12 5.52
C GLU A 228 4.92 -23.93 5.61
N ASN A 229 5.39 -22.74 5.19
CA ASN A 229 4.56 -21.54 5.11
C ASN A 229 3.40 -21.69 4.11
N PHE A 230 3.58 -22.46 3.04
CA PHE A 230 2.52 -22.73 2.07
C PHE A 230 1.44 -23.66 2.66
N LEU A 231 1.80 -24.50 3.62
CA LEU A 231 0.91 -25.48 4.26
C LEU A 231 0.33 -24.98 5.60
N ASP A 232 0.61 -23.73 6.00
CA ASP A 232 0.21 -23.14 7.29
C ASP A 232 0.63 -23.98 8.52
N LEU A 233 1.76 -24.70 8.42
CA LEU A 233 2.24 -25.58 9.49
C LEU A 233 2.83 -24.83 10.71
N ASP A 234 2.94 -23.50 10.66
CA ASP A 234 3.46 -22.65 11.73
C ASP A 234 2.55 -22.55 12.98
N SER A 235 1.40 -23.23 13.00
CA SER A 235 0.35 -23.08 14.04
C SER A 235 -0.06 -24.37 14.75
N ALA A 236 0.83 -25.34 14.92
CA ALA A 236 0.52 -26.55 15.71
C ALA A 236 1.73 -27.14 16.46
N ASP A 237 2.36 -26.36 17.34
CA ASP A 237 3.13 -26.90 18.47
C ASP A 237 2.56 -26.33 19.77
N ASN A 238 1.35 -26.79 20.12
CA ASN A 238 0.80 -26.73 21.47
C ASN A 238 -0.13 -27.94 21.66
N PHE A 239 0.47 -29.12 21.80
CA PHE A 239 -0.17 -30.20 22.54
C PHE A 239 0.70 -30.51 23.77
N PRO A 240 0.17 -30.35 24.99
CA PRO A 240 0.86 -30.71 26.23
C PRO A 240 0.88 -32.26 26.39
N PRO A 241 1.74 -32.78 27.29
CA PRO A 241 2.43 -34.07 27.16
C PRO A 241 1.55 -35.32 27.29
#